data_AF-N2BLG3-F1
#
_entry.id   AF-N2BLG3-F1
#
_cell.length_a   1.000
_cell.length_b   1.000
_cell.length_c   1.000
_cell.angle_alpha   90.00
_cell.angle_beta   90.00
_cell.angle_gamma   90.00
#
_symmetry.space_group_name_H-M   'P 1'
#
loop_
_entity.id
_entity.type
_entity.pdbx_description
1 polymer ?
#
loop_
_entity_poly.entity_id
_entity_poly.type
_entity_poly.pdbx_seq_one_letter_code
_entity_poly.pdbx_strand_id
1 'polypeptide(L)'
;MRITSVESDKKWLAHLSEWDMIKQNLSTQRLSFFHVDIGKTGAWGVPLELNKRESFPNYSKQIFTHRNDFSMVFVDGRFRVACILASIIYCKANTRILVHDFNNRPHYHKVVEFLDFVDTCDTLAEFKIKENIDPQRLLAMYDKSRYDYE
;
A
#
# COMPACT_ATOMS: atom_id res chain seq x y z
N MET A 1 -6.36 7.77 16.83
CA MET A 1 -5.90 7.32 15.50
C MET A 1 -5.26 5.94 15.63
N ARG A 2 -5.67 4.96 14.81
CA ARG A 2 -5.06 3.61 14.75
C ARG A 2 -4.32 3.45 13.42
N ILE A 3 -3.14 2.84 13.44
CA ILE A 3 -2.27 2.66 12.28
C ILE A 3 -2.03 1.17 12.05
N THR A 4 -2.14 0.72 10.80
CA THR A 4 -1.63 -0.59 10.40
C THR A 4 -0.63 -0.39 9.28
N SER A 5 0.58 -0.91 9.44
CA SER A 5 1.65 -0.81 8.45
C SER A 5 1.89 -2.18 7.82
N VAL A 6 1.71 -2.27 6.50
CA VAL A 6 2.08 -3.46 5.73
C VAL A 6 3.57 -3.37 5.41
N GLU A 7 4.32 -4.45 5.63
CA GLU A 7 5.76 -4.50 5.35
C GLU A 7 6.16 -5.90 4.86
N SER A 8 7.09 -5.94 3.92
CA SER A 8 7.70 -7.13 3.36
C SER A 8 8.94 -7.59 4.13
N ASP A 9 9.73 -6.65 4.62
CA ASP A 9 11.00 -6.92 5.29
C ASP A 9 10.79 -7.16 6.79
N LYS A 10 10.87 -8.43 7.19
CA LYS A 10 10.75 -8.85 8.59
C LYS A 10 11.88 -8.30 9.47
N LYS A 11 13.09 -8.13 8.92
CA LYS A 11 14.23 -7.57 9.68
C LYS A 11 14.02 -6.09 9.93
N TRP A 12 13.46 -5.37 8.95
CA TRP A 12 13.09 -3.96 9.14
C TRP A 12 12.04 -3.80 10.24
N LEU A 13 11.00 -4.63 10.26
CA LEU A 13 10.02 -4.63 11.35
C LEU A 13 10.64 -4.92 12.72
N ALA A 14 11.57 -5.88 12.79
CA ALA A 14 12.30 -6.19 14.02
C ALA A 14 13.11 -4.98 14.50
N HIS A 15 13.84 -4.33 13.59
CA HIS A 15 14.62 -3.14 13.90
C HIS A 15 13.74 -1.97 14.36
N LEU A 16 12.63 -1.67 13.67
CA LEU A 16 11.68 -0.64 14.11
C LEU A 16 11.11 -0.93 15.50
N SER A 17 10.91 -2.21 15.83
CA SER A 17 10.37 -2.63 17.14
C SER A 17 11.34 -2.41 18.30
N GLU A 18 12.61 -2.11 18.03
CA GLU A 18 13.61 -1.75 19.05
C GLU A 18 13.43 -0.32 19.55
N TRP A 19 12.75 0.55 18.79
CA TRP A 19 12.58 1.95 19.14
C TRP A 19 11.45 2.11 20.17
N ASP A 20 11.74 2.76 21.29
CA ASP A 20 10.80 2.88 22.42
C ASP A 20 9.42 3.42 22.01
N MET A 21 9.41 4.45 21.16
CA MET A 21 8.17 5.02 20.63
C MET A 21 7.35 3.98 19.85
N ILE A 22 7.97 3.17 19.00
CA ILE A 22 7.27 2.14 18.23
C ILE A 22 6.77 1.05 19.17
N LYS A 23 7.62 0.58 20.07
CA LYS A 23 7.30 -0.46 21.05
C LYS A 23 6.09 -0.10 21.92
N GLN A 24 6.05 1.13 22.43
CA GLN A 24 4.92 1.66 23.20
C GLN A 24 3.61 1.70 22.37
N ASN A 25 3.71 2.06 21.09
CA ASN A 25 2.55 2.14 20.21
C ASN A 25 2.05 0.75 19.76
N LEU A 26 2.93 -0.24 19.68
CA LEU A 26 2.56 -1.65 19.50
C LEU A 26 1.88 -2.20 20.75
N SER A 27 2.42 -1.94 21.95
CA SER A 27 1.85 -2.46 23.21
C SER A 27 0.47 -1.89 23.52
N THR A 28 0.22 -0.64 23.15
CA THR A 28 -1.09 0.04 23.27
C THR A 28 -2.03 -0.24 22.10
N GLN A 29 -1.60 -1.04 21.12
CA GLN A 29 -2.35 -1.35 19.88
C GLN A 29 -2.75 -0.10 19.06
N ARG A 30 -2.05 1.02 19.25
CA ARG A 30 -2.19 2.19 18.38
C ARG A 30 -1.55 1.94 17.01
N LEU A 31 -0.49 1.15 16.98
CA LEU A 31 0.20 0.67 15.78
C LEU A 31 0.08 -0.86 15.72
N SER A 32 -0.08 -1.41 14.52
CA SER A 32 0.03 -2.83 14.25
C SER A 32 0.85 -3.06 12.98
N PHE A 33 1.78 -4.00 13.04
CA PHE A 33 2.51 -4.44 11.85
C PHE A 33 1.78 -5.61 11.19
N PHE A 34 1.66 -5.54 9.87
CA PHE A 34 1.10 -6.58 9.02
C PHE A 34 2.20 -7.06 8.08
N HIS A 35 2.96 -8.07 8.53
CA HIS A 35 4.05 -8.62 7.72
C HIS A 35 3.49 -9.46 6.58
N VAL A 36 3.94 -9.20 5.35
CA VAL A 36 3.62 -10.01 4.17
C VAL A 36 4.89 -10.62 3.61
N ASP A 37 4.95 -11.95 3.64
CA ASP A 37 6.10 -12.70 3.17
C ASP A 37 6.09 -12.83 1.64
N ILE A 38 6.93 -12.01 1.00
CA ILE A 38 7.19 -12.03 -0.45
C ILE A 38 8.52 -12.70 -0.79
N GLY A 39 9.07 -13.49 0.13
CA GLY A 39 10.38 -14.12 -0.03
C GLY A 39 11.50 -13.31 0.63
N LYS A 40 12.74 -13.65 0.29
CA LYS A 40 13.93 -12.96 0.83
C LYS A 40 13.96 -11.53 0.29
N THR A 41 14.02 -10.53 1.17
CA THR A 41 14.07 -9.11 0.81
C THR A 41 15.48 -8.53 0.90
N GLY A 42 15.74 -7.53 0.06
CA GLY A 42 16.93 -6.69 0.09
C GLY A 42 16.59 -5.26 0.54
N ALA A 43 17.35 -4.29 0.03
CA ALA A 43 17.08 -2.88 0.30
C ALA A 43 15.64 -2.51 -0.06
N TRP A 44 15.01 -1.68 0.77
CA TRP A 44 13.65 -1.16 0.58
C TRP A 44 12.55 -2.24 0.47
N GLY A 45 12.80 -3.44 1.03
CA GLY A 45 11.85 -4.54 0.98
C GLY A 45 11.71 -5.18 -0.40
N VAL A 46 12.60 -4.88 -1.35
CA VAL A 46 12.56 -5.48 -2.70
C VAL A 46 12.83 -6.99 -2.61
N PRO A 47 12.02 -7.86 -3.25
CA PRO A 47 12.29 -9.30 -3.27
C PRO A 47 13.58 -9.59 -4.05
N LEU A 48 14.52 -10.33 -3.45
CA LEU A 48 15.78 -10.77 -4.06
C LEU A 48 15.61 -12.00 -4.95
N GLU A 49 14.51 -12.73 -4.76
CA GLU A 49 14.20 -13.99 -5.43
C GLU A 49 12.71 -14.03 -5.78
N LEU A 50 12.34 -14.74 -6.84
CA LEU A 50 10.95 -14.86 -7.30
C LEU A 50 10.27 -16.17 -6.85
N ASN A 51 10.86 -16.90 -5.90
CA ASN A 51 10.32 -18.17 -5.38
C ASN A 51 8.95 -18.01 -4.70
N LYS A 52 8.61 -16.81 -4.23
CA LYS A 52 7.29 -16.48 -3.66
C LYS A 52 6.47 -15.52 -4.51
N ARG A 53 6.69 -15.49 -5.83
CA ARG A 53 5.94 -14.63 -6.76
C ARG A 53 4.42 -14.79 -6.63
N GLU A 54 3.93 -16.01 -6.41
CA GLU A 54 2.49 -16.27 -6.19
C GLU A 54 1.92 -15.54 -4.97
N SER A 55 2.76 -15.20 -3.98
CA SER A 55 2.37 -14.45 -2.79
C SER A 55 2.42 -12.94 -2.99
N PHE A 56 3.00 -12.42 -4.07
CA PHE A 56 3.13 -10.97 -4.29
C PHE A 56 1.81 -10.20 -4.21
N PRO A 57 0.69 -10.71 -4.79
CA PRO A 57 -0.59 -10.03 -4.67
C PRO A 57 -1.09 -9.87 -3.22
N ASN A 58 -0.57 -10.66 -2.28
CA ASN A 58 -0.95 -10.53 -0.86
C ASN A 58 -0.45 -9.21 -0.26
N TYR A 59 0.64 -8.63 -0.77
CA TYR A 59 1.19 -7.37 -0.25
C TYR A 59 0.16 -6.25 -0.37
N SER A 60 -0.51 -6.15 -1.51
CA SER A 60 -1.52 -5.11 -1.73
C SER A 60 -2.89 -5.44 -1.15
N LYS A 61 -3.28 -6.72 -1.01
CA LYS A 61 -4.69 -7.08 -0.72
C LYS A 61 -4.96 -7.74 0.64
N GLN A 62 -3.98 -8.43 1.23
CA GLN A 62 -4.27 -9.36 2.34
C GLN A 62 -4.71 -8.63 3.61
N ILE A 63 -4.27 -7.38 3.81
CA ILE A 63 -4.72 -6.57 4.94
C ILE A 63 -6.25 -6.39 4.96
N PHE A 64 -6.88 -6.33 3.78
CA PHE A 64 -8.31 -6.10 3.67
C PHE A 64 -9.19 -7.29 4.09
N THR A 65 -8.61 -8.48 4.22
CA THR A 65 -9.34 -9.62 4.83
C THR A 65 -9.49 -9.48 6.34
N HIS A 66 -8.73 -8.57 6.96
CA HIS A 66 -8.75 -8.33 8.40
C HIS A 66 -9.51 -7.05 8.74
N ARG A 67 -9.39 -6.02 7.89
CA ARG A 67 -10.06 -4.72 8.08
C ARG A 67 -10.04 -3.88 6.80
N ASN A 68 -11.09 -3.09 6.59
CA ASN A 68 -11.22 -2.19 5.44
C ASN A 68 -11.77 -0.79 5.82
N ASP A 69 -11.79 -0.47 7.11
CA ASP A 69 -12.34 0.75 7.69
C ASP A 69 -11.35 1.93 7.70
N PHE A 70 -10.34 1.90 6.83
CA PHE A 70 -9.31 2.92 6.76
C PHE A 70 -9.90 4.25 6.30
N SER A 71 -9.69 5.32 7.06
CA SER A 71 -10.02 6.68 6.62
C SER A 71 -8.95 7.26 5.68
N MET A 72 -7.74 6.71 5.74
CA MET A 72 -6.59 7.14 4.97
C MET A 72 -5.66 5.95 4.69
N VAL A 73 -5.14 5.87 3.47
CA VAL A 73 -4.10 4.93 3.05
C VAL A 73 -2.90 5.72 2.55
N PHE A 74 -1.71 5.42 3.06
CA PHE A 74 -0.45 5.98 2.61
C PHE A 74 0.37 4.92 1.88
N VAL A 75 0.67 5.17 0.60
CA VAL A 75 1.37 4.25 -0.29
C VAL A 75 2.81 4.71 -0.48
N ASP A 76 3.71 4.06 0.25
CA ASP A 76 5.17 4.30 0.18
C ASP A 76 5.99 3.00 0.23
N GLY A 77 5.35 1.84 0.07
CA GLY A 77 6.00 0.54 0.08
C GLY A 77 6.42 0.05 -1.29
N ARG A 78 6.28 -1.27 -1.47
CA ARG A 78 6.37 -1.97 -2.76
C ARG A 78 4.98 -2.09 -3.40
N PHE A 79 4.95 -2.50 -4.67
CA PHE A 79 3.71 -2.74 -5.42
C PHE A 79 2.76 -1.54 -5.42
N ARG A 80 3.30 -0.32 -5.60
CA ARG A 80 2.56 0.91 -5.25
C ARG A 80 1.26 1.05 -6.03
N VAL A 81 1.29 0.78 -7.33
CA VAL A 81 0.09 0.76 -8.17
C VAL A 81 -0.94 -0.25 -7.65
N ALA A 82 -0.52 -1.48 -7.34
CA ALA A 82 -1.44 -2.50 -6.85
C ALA A 82 -2.04 -2.12 -5.48
N CYS A 83 -1.26 -1.50 -4.60
CA CYS A 83 -1.73 -0.97 -3.31
C CYS A 83 -2.78 0.14 -3.49
N ILE A 84 -2.57 1.06 -4.43
CA ILE A 84 -3.54 2.11 -4.76
C ILE A 84 -4.86 1.49 -5.25
N LEU A 85 -4.77 0.59 -6.24
CA LEU A 85 -5.93 -0.07 -6.83
C LEU A 85 -6.67 -0.96 -5.81
N ALA A 86 -5.95 -1.71 -4.98
CA ALA A 86 -6.56 -2.49 -3.91
C ALA A 86 -7.28 -1.60 -2.87
N SER A 87 -6.73 -0.42 -2.57
CA SER A 87 -7.39 0.55 -1.69
C SER A 87 -8.72 1.03 -2.28
N ILE A 88 -8.77 1.27 -3.60
CA ILE A 88 -10.00 1.62 -4.31
C ILE A 88 -11.02 0.45 -4.27
N ILE A 89 -10.55 -0.79 -4.44
CA ILE A 89 -11.41 -1.99 -4.46
C ILE A 89 -12.03 -2.27 -3.09
N TYR A 90 -11.26 -2.13 -2.01
CA TYR A 90 -11.64 -2.68 -0.71
C TYR A 90 -12.04 -1.63 0.34
N CYS A 91 -11.57 -0.38 0.24
CA CYS A 91 -11.88 0.66 1.22
C CYS A 91 -13.21 1.37 0.94
N LYS A 92 -13.64 2.20 1.89
CA LYS A 92 -14.83 3.06 1.74
C LYS A 92 -14.56 4.19 0.75
N ALA A 93 -15.57 4.64 0.02
CA ALA A 93 -15.45 5.71 -0.97
C ALA A 93 -14.85 7.03 -0.43
N ASN A 94 -15.04 7.32 0.86
CA ASN A 94 -14.49 8.53 1.50
C ASN A 94 -13.04 8.38 1.98
N THR A 95 -12.38 7.26 1.69
CA THR A 95 -10.97 7.03 2.04
C THR A 95 -10.06 7.98 1.26
N ARG A 96 -9.12 8.60 1.96
CA ARG A 96 -8.05 9.41 1.37
C ARG A 96 -6.87 8.53 0.98
N ILE A 97 -6.31 8.72 -0.21
CA ILE A 97 -5.14 7.96 -0.66
C ILE A 97 -3.99 8.93 -0.88
N LEU A 98 -2.92 8.76 -0.13
CA LEU A 98 -1.67 9.50 -0.29
C LEU A 98 -0.65 8.59 -0.98
N VAL A 99 0.00 9.10 -2.01
CA VAL A 99 0.97 8.34 -2.81
C VAL A 99 2.30 9.08 -2.83
N HIS A 100 3.32 8.50 -2.22
CA HIS A 100 4.66 9.05 -2.22
C HIS A 100 5.35 8.83 -3.58
N ASP A 101 6.23 9.74 -3.98
CA ASP A 101 6.87 9.76 -5.31
C ASP A 101 5.89 9.71 -6.50
N PHE A 102 4.69 10.28 -6.37
CA PHE A 102 3.72 10.27 -7.45
C PHE A 102 4.14 11.18 -8.61
N ASN A 103 4.52 12.43 -8.32
CA ASN A 103 4.75 13.45 -9.36
C ASN A 103 5.95 13.12 -10.26
N ASN A 104 6.94 12.40 -9.75
CA ASN A 104 8.17 12.05 -10.46
C ASN A 104 8.18 10.62 -11.03
N ARG A 105 7.08 9.86 -10.92
CA ARG A 105 6.99 8.47 -11.42
C ARG A 105 5.78 8.27 -12.36
N PRO A 106 5.93 8.54 -13.66
CA PRO A 106 4.84 8.50 -14.62
C PRO A 106 4.11 7.16 -14.72
N HIS A 107 4.77 6.04 -14.43
CA HIS A 107 4.13 4.72 -14.45
C HIS A 107 3.04 4.54 -13.39
N TYR A 108 3.00 5.41 -12.37
CA TYR A 108 1.93 5.45 -11.38
C TYR A 108 0.69 6.19 -11.90
N HIS A 109 0.83 7.10 -12.87
CA HIS A 109 -0.23 8.04 -13.28
C HIS A 109 -1.45 7.35 -13.89
N LYS A 110 -1.34 6.10 -14.37
CA LYS A 110 -2.50 5.31 -14.83
C LYS A 110 -3.63 5.20 -13.79
N VAL A 111 -3.32 5.29 -12.49
CA VAL A 111 -4.32 5.22 -11.42
C VAL A 111 -5.24 6.45 -11.35
N VAL A 112 -4.90 7.57 -11.99
CA VAL A 112 -5.76 8.78 -12.05
C VAL A 112 -7.05 8.55 -12.84
N GLU A 113 -7.14 7.45 -13.59
CA GLU A 113 -8.40 6.99 -14.16
C GLU A 113 -9.48 6.85 -13.08
N PHE A 114 -9.10 6.42 -11.86
CA PHE A 114 -9.99 6.07 -10.76
C PHE A 114 -9.97 7.04 -9.58
N LEU A 115 -9.13 8.08 -9.65
CA LEU A 115 -8.85 8.99 -8.54
C LEU A 115 -9.03 10.44 -8.94
N ASP A 116 -9.65 11.23 -8.06
CA ASP A 116 -9.67 12.68 -8.17
C ASP A 116 -8.50 13.26 -7.37
N PHE A 117 -7.67 14.06 -8.03
CA PHE A 117 -6.60 14.80 -7.38
C PHE A 117 -7.15 15.79 -6.35
N VAL A 118 -6.45 15.96 -5.24
CA VAL A 118 -6.85 16.92 -4.21
C VAL A 118 -5.76 17.92 -3.91
N ASP A 119 -4.56 17.45 -3.58
CA ASP A 119 -3.44 18.33 -3.23
C ASP A 119 -2.11 17.60 -3.44
N THR A 120 -1.01 18.36 -3.39
CA THR A 120 0.35 17.83 -3.53
C THR A 120 1.35 18.65 -2.73
N CYS A 121 2.41 17.98 -2.26
CA CYS A 121 3.59 18.61 -1.68
C CYS A 121 4.83 17.86 -2.19
N ASP A 122 5.74 18.57 -2.87
CA ASP A 122 6.90 17.98 -3.53
C ASP A 122 6.53 16.81 -4.47
N THR A 123 6.88 15.57 -4.09
CA THR A 123 6.58 14.37 -4.87
C THR A 123 5.35 13.60 -4.35
N LEU A 124 4.80 14.00 -3.20
CA LEU A 124 3.63 13.39 -2.58
C LEU A 124 2.34 13.94 -3.21
N ALA A 125 1.41 13.07 -3.58
CA ALA A 125 0.08 13.46 -4.05
C ALA A 125 -1.02 12.84 -3.21
N GLU A 126 -2.09 13.59 -2.98
CA GLU A 126 -3.28 13.16 -2.27
C GLU A 126 -4.50 13.07 -3.21
N PHE A 127 -5.29 12.02 -3.03
CA PHE A 127 -6.42 11.70 -3.88
C PHE A 127 -7.70 11.36 -3.10
N LYS A 128 -8.85 11.56 -3.75
CA LYS A 128 -10.14 10.91 -3.42
C LYS A 128 -10.41 9.78 -4.40
N ILE A 129 -11.13 8.77 -3.94
CA ILE A 129 -11.71 7.75 -4.81
C ILE A 129 -12.87 8.40 -5.59
N LYS A 130 -12.89 8.23 -6.91
CA LYS A 130 -14.00 8.70 -7.77
C LYS A 130 -15.30 7.96 -7.43
N GLU A 131 -16.43 8.65 -7.55
CA GLU A 131 -17.75 8.05 -7.32
C GLU A 131 -18.16 7.04 -8.40
N ASN A 132 -17.84 7.34 -9.67
CA ASN A 132 -18.26 6.56 -10.83
C ASN A 132 -17.06 5.88 -11.50
N ILE A 133 -16.67 4.72 -11.00
CA ILE A 133 -15.55 3.93 -11.52
C ILE A 133 -16.09 2.75 -12.34
N ASP A 134 -15.46 2.46 -13.48
CA ASP A 134 -15.66 1.21 -14.22
C ASP A 134 -14.96 0.06 -13.47
N PRO A 135 -15.71 -0.89 -12.86
CA PRO A 135 -15.11 -1.95 -12.06
C PRO A 135 -14.29 -2.94 -12.90
N GLN A 136 -14.64 -3.12 -14.18
CA GLN A 136 -13.91 -4.05 -15.06
C GLN A 136 -12.53 -3.51 -15.38
N ARG A 137 -12.43 -2.20 -15.67
CA ARG A 137 -11.14 -1.55 -15.89
C ARG A 137 -10.27 -1.50 -14.65
N LEU A 138 -10.88 -1.21 -13.49
CA LEU A 138 -10.20 -1.22 -12.19
C LEU A 138 -9.56 -2.60 -11.93
N LEU A 139 -10.34 -3.68 -12.05
CA LEU A 139 -9.86 -5.04 -11.83
C LEU A 139 -8.82 -5.45 -12.87
N ALA A 140 -9.03 -5.12 -14.14
CA ALA A 140 -8.05 -5.40 -15.20
C ALA A 140 -6.71 -4.69 -14.98
N MET A 141 -6.73 -3.45 -14.48
CA MET A 141 -5.49 -2.74 -14.15
C MET A 141 -4.81 -3.34 -12.92
N TYR A 142 -5.59 -3.72 -11.90
CA TYR A 142 -5.09 -4.38 -10.70
C TYR A 142 -4.38 -5.68 -11.06
N ASP A 143 -5.01 -6.55 -11.85
CA ASP A 143 -4.46 -7.83 -12.27
C ASP A 143 -3.15 -7.71 -13.06
N LYS A 144 -2.99 -6.65 -13.85
CA LYS A 144 -1.74 -6.34 -14.55
C LYS A 144 -0.62 -5.86 -13.60
N SER A 145 -0.98 -5.21 -12.49
CA SER A 145 -0.01 -4.61 -11.56
C SER A 145 0.33 -5.45 -10.33
N ARG A 146 -0.47 -6.46 -9.98
CA ARG A 146 -0.36 -7.17 -8.69
C ARG A 146 0.93 -7.98 -8.48
N TYR A 147 1.77 -8.09 -9.50
CA TYR A 147 3.09 -8.73 -9.45
C TYR A 147 4.25 -7.75 -9.73
N ASP A 148 3.94 -6.47 -9.98
CA ASP A 148 4.90 -5.40 -10.24
C ASP A 148 5.30 -4.76 -8.89
N TYR A 149 6.51 -5.04 -8.41
CA TYR A 149 7.00 -4.59 -7.09
C TYR A 149 7.66 -3.22 -7.10
N GLU A 150 7.69 -2.55 -8.25
CA GLU A 150 8.23 -1.19 -8.42
C GLU A 150 7.20 -0.07 -8.16
#